data_AF-A0A7C0Z2X7-F1
#
_entry.id   AF-A0A7C0Z2X7-F1
#
_cell.length_a   1.000
_cell.length_b   1.000
_cell.length_c   1.000
_cell.angle_alpha   90.00
_cell.angle_beta   90.00
_cell.angle_gamma   90.00
#
_symmetry.space_group_name_H-M   'P 1'
#
loop_
_entity.id
_entity.type
_entity.pdbx_description
1 polymer ?
#
loop_
_entity_poly.entity_id
_entity_poly.type
_entity_poly.pdbx_seq_one_letter_code
_entity_poly.pdbx_strand_id
1 'polypeptide(L)'
;MRFFTPGHSTYTDTLMLYGLCRALYLQFGEEFEGAFLKATRIGQQYMIEVEADVDEIVEALMRIPSSEGDRMYSQLTEARSPLGLFGEKDVEEALETLRDEEGLKEYLNDLREVGHPTRGREGRGGRGKTLKLPLIPLAGKYQHRDLTSTPKFAAKSYKACKHCRAITLLGFLNSVYGVRGREGRMIITLPFEGMVEADFFSDFFAFYPMYWEQFFDELRRVRLVDQVPIRTATYIVISLFSGDLIDAMTGAEAGWHSIG
;
A
#
# COMPACT_ATOMS: atom_id res chain seq x y z
N MET A 1 -1.03 21.00 -6.03
CA MET A 1 -0.80 20.19 -7.23
C MET A 1 -1.85 19.08 -7.36
N ARG A 2 -2.17 18.61 -8.58
CA ARG A 2 -3.01 17.44 -8.84
C ARG A 2 -2.22 16.36 -9.59
N PHE A 3 -2.34 15.10 -9.18
CA PHE A 3 -1.76 13.94 -9.85
C PHE A 3 -2.59 12.67 -9.57
N PHE A 4 -2.21 11.54 -10.16
CA PHE A 4 -2.93 10.27 -10.05
C PHE A 4 -2.01 9.14 -9.58
N THR A 5 -2.56 8.13 -8.90
CA THR A 5 -1.85 6.85 -8.79
C THR A 5 -1.80 6.17 -10.18
N PRO A 6 -0.85 5.25 -10.42
CA PRO A 6 -0.54 4.79 -11.78
C PRO A 6 -1.70 4.12 -12.54
N GLY A 7 -2.59 3.41 -11.85
CA GLY A 7 -3.64 2.58 -12.45
C GLY A 7 -3.18 1.15 -12.74
N HIS A 8 -2.37 0.56 -11.86
CA HIS A 8 -1.96 -0.84 -11.95
C HIS A 8 -3.07 -1.82 -11.54
N SER A 9 -3.67 -1.57 -10.38
CA SER A 9 -4.82 -2.28 -9.81
C SER A 9 -5.24 -1.61 -8.51
N THR A 10 -6.49 -1.76 -8.07
CA THR A 10 -6.96 -1.21 -6.78
C THR A 10 -6.02 -1.50 -5.62
N TYR A 11 -5.47 -2.71 -5.53
CA TYR A 11 -4.55 -3.07 -4.46
C TYR A 11 -3.22 -2.30 -4.52
N THR A 12 -2.53 -2.33 -5.67
CA THR A 12 -1.25 -1.63 -5.84
C THR A 12 -1.42 -0.12 -5.67
N ASP A 13 -2.46 0.44 -6.29
CA ASP A 13 -2.74 1.87 -6.25
C ASP A 13 -3.09 2.35 -4.84
N THR A 14 -3.78 1.52 -4.05
CA THR A 14 -4.04 1.81 -2.63
C THR A 14 -2.72 1.86 -1.86
N LEU A 15 -1.85 0.86 -1.99
CA LEU A 15 -0.54 0.89 -1.33
C LEU A 15 0.26 2.13 -1.76
N MET A 16 0.26 2.46 -3.04
CA MET A 16 0.95 3.64 -3.53
C MET A 16 0.44 4.95 -2.94
N LEU A 17 -0.89 5.11 -2.86
CA LEU A 17 -1.52 6.24 -2.19
C LEU A 17 -1.03 6.37 -0.75
N TYR A 18 -1.11 5.28 0.04
CA TYR A 18 -0.65 5.30 1.43
C TYR A 18 0.84 5.55 1.55
N GLY A 19 1.67 5.04 0.64
CA GLY A 19 3.11 5.30 0.63
C GLY A 19 3.43 6.78 0.41
N LEU A 20 2.75 7.42 -0.54
CA LEU A 20 2.89 8.86 -0.80
C LEU A 20 2.38 9.69 0.38
N CYS A 21 1.18 9.39 0.89
CA CYS A 21 0.61 10.12 2.02
C CYS A 21 1.48 9.98 3.27
N ARG A 22 2.11 8.81 3.49
CA ARG A 22 3.05 8.62 4.60
C ARG A 22 4.27 9.53 4.47
N ALA A 23 4.84 9.66 3.27
CA ALA A 23 5.98 10.54 3.05
C ALA A 23 5.62 12.01 3.34
N LEU A 24 4.46 12.45 2.84
CA LEU A 24 3.96 13.80 3.09
C LEU A 24 3.67 14.04 4.57
N TYR A 25 2.97 13.11 5.24
CA TYR A 25 2.71 13.18 6.67
C TYR A 25 4.01 13.34 7.49
N LEU A 26 5.07 12.59 7.15
CA LEU A 26 6.36 12.69 7.83
C LEU A 26 7.09 14.02 7.57
N GLN A 27 6.87 14.65 6.42
CA GLN A 27 7.50 15.91 6.05
C GLN A 27 6.79 17.11 6.67
N PHE A 28 5.46 17.14 6.56
CA PHE A 28 4.63 18.30 6.90
C PHE A 28 4.05 18.24 8.32
N GLY A 29 3.99 17.05 8.94
CA GLY A 29 3.58 16.91 10.34
C GLY A 29 2.21 17.53 10.62
N GLU A 30 2.18 18.56 11.47
CA GLU A 30 0.95 19.27 11.84
C GLU A 30 0.28 20.01 10.67
N GLU A 31 1.02 20.37 9.62
CA GLU A 31 0.45 21.00 8.41
C GLU A 31 -0.34 20.00 7.54
N PHE A 32 -0.16 18.69 7.78
CA PHE A 32 -0.85 17.64 7.05
C PHE A 32 -2.26 17.41 7.63
N GLU A 33 -3.16 18.38 7.45
CA GLU A 33 -4.53 18.37 7.98
C GLU A 33 -5.56 18.90 6.97
N GLY A 34 -6.81 18.47 7.12
CA GLY A 34 -7.96 18.86 6.31
C GLY A 34 -7.68 18.88 4.80
N ALA A 35 -7.85 20.04 4.18
CA ALA A 35 -7.74 20.23 2.75
C ALA A 35 -6.31 20.14 2.18
N PHE A 36 -5.27 20.01 3.02
CA PHE A 36 -3.88 19.86 2.57
C PHE A 36 -3.74 18.73 1.55
N LEU A 37 -4.46 17.63 1.74
CA LEU A 37 -4.53 16.53 0.78
C LEU A 37 -5.97 16.04 0.64
N LYS A 38 -6.42 15.86 -0.61
CA LYS A 38 -7.69 15.21 -0.95
C LYS A 38 -7.42 14.06 -1.91
N ALA A 39 -7.78 12.84 -1.50
CA ALA A 39 -7.66 11.65 -2.32
C ALA A 39 -9.05 11.14 -2.70
N THR A 40 -9.35 11.14 -4.00
CA THR A 40 -10.63 10.66 -4.54
C THR A 40 -10.41 9.40 -5.37
N ARG A 41 -11.16 8.33 -5.11
CA ARG A 41 -11.08 7.13 -5.95
C ARG A 41 -11.79 7.35 -7.29
N ILE A 42 -11.08 7.03 -8.37
CA ILE A 42 -11.60 7.07 -9.75
C ILE A 42 -11.36 5.70 -10.39
N GLY A 43 -12.37 4.83 -10.34
CA GLY A 43 -12.25 3.46 -10.82
C GLY A 43 -11.26 2.62 -9.99
N GLN A 44 -10.13 2.25 -10.59
CA GLN A 44 -9.08 1.44 -9.94
C GLN A 44 -7.88 2.24 -9.43
N GLN A 45 -7.89 3.55 -9.61
CA GLN A 45 -6.81 4.47 -9.23
C GLN A 45 -7.37 5.60 -8.37
N TYR A 46 -6.48 6.44 -7.83
CA TYR A 46 -6.85 7.61 -7.05
C TYR A 46 -6.36 8.87 -7.74
N MET A 47 -7.19 9.91 -7.70
CA MET A 47 -6.77 11.28 -7.97
C MET A 47 -6.41 11.92 -6.64
N ILE A 48 -5.25 12.57 -6.60
CA ILE A 48 -4.70 13.22 -5.41
C ILE A 48 -4.53 14.69 -5.71
N GLU A 49 -5.14 15.52 -4.88
CA GLU A 49 -4.96 16.97 -4.86
C GLU A 49 -4.23 17.31 -3.56
N VAL A 50 -3.10 18.00 -3.64
CA VAL A 50 -2.24 18.28 -2.49
C VAL A 50 -1.77 19.72 -2.50
N GLU A 51 -1.64 20.35 -1.33
CA GLU A 51 -1.05 21.69 -1.15
C GLU A 51 0.49 21.61 -1.06
N ALA A 52 1.09 20.89 -2.00
CA ALA A 52 2.54 20.80 -2.18
C ALA A 52 2.86 20.80 -3.69
N ASP A 53 4.02 21.34 -4.05
CA ASP A 53 4.57 21.24 -5.40
C ASP A 53 5.37 19.95 -5.63
N VAL A 54 5.91 19.78 -6.84
CA VAL A 54 6.66 18.55 -7.18
C VAL A 54 7.92 18.43 -6.33
N ASP A 55 8.64 19.53 -6.13
CA ASP A 55 9.93 19.52 -5.45
C ASP A 55 9.73 19.16 -3.98
N GLU A 56 8.67 19.69 -3.34
CA GLU A 56 8.29 19.35 -1.97
C GLU A 56 7.89 17.87 -1.80
N ILE A 57 7.12 17.31 -2.75
CA ILE A 57 6.76 15.88 -2.74
C ILE A 57 8.02 15.01 -2.93
N VAL A 58 8.95 15.42 -3.79
CA VAL A 58 10.22 14.71 -3.98
C VAL A 58 11.07 14.76 -2.72
N GLU A 59 11.19 15.91 -2.07
CA GLU A 59 11.91 16.04 -0.80
C GLU A 59 11.34 15.10 0.27
N ALA A 60 10.00 15.05 0.40
CA ALA A 60 9.32 14.15 1.31
C ALA A 60 9.66 12.67 1.04
N LEU A 61 9.70 12.26 -0.23
CA LEU A 61 10.07 10.89 -0.62
C LEU A 61 11.57 10.60 -0.40
N MET A 62 12.44 11.57 -0.64
CA MET A 62 13.89 11.45 -0.45
C MET A 62 14.31 11.37 1.02
N ARG A 63 13.43 11.79 1.94
CA ARG A 63 13.63 11.64 3.39
C ARG A 63 13.38 10.20 3.87
N ILE A 64 12.59 9.41 3.14
CA ILE A 64 12.20 8.04 3.55
C ILE A 64 13.41 7.13 3.84
N PRO A 65 14.46 7.08 3.00
CA PRO A 65 15.63 6.27 3.30
C PRO A 65 16.32 6.56 4.63
N SER A 66 16.27 7.79 5.14
CA SER A 66 16.86 8.15 6.43
C SER A 66 15.87 8.02 7.59
N SER A 67 14.56 8.27 7.37
CA SER A 67 13.56 8.22 8.43
C SER A 67 12.95 6.84 8.67
N GLU A 68 12.79 6.03 7.62
CA GLU A 68 12.08 4.75 7.68
C GLU A 68 12.93 3.57 7.16
N GLY A 69 14.17 3.82 6.69
CA GLY A 69 15.03 2.79 6.09
C GLY A 69 15.26 1.56 6.98
N ASP A 70 15.65 1.76 8.24
CA ASP A 70 15.87 0.66 9.20
C ASP A 70 14.58 -0.11 9.50
N ARG A 71 13.45 0.59 9.54
CA ARG A 71 12.12 -0.02 9.72
C ARG A 71 11.72 -0.83 8.49
N MET A 72 12.02 -0.36 7.28
CA MET A 72 11.82 -1.12 6.05
C MET A 72 12.62 -2.43 6.06
N TYR A 73 13.90 -2.41 6.45
CA TYR A 73 14.67 -3.64 6.58
C TYR A 73 14.07 -4.58 7.64
N SER A 74 13.96 -4.13 8.89
CA SER A 74 13.49 -4.97 10.00
C SER A 74 12.08 -5.54 9.79
N GLN A 75 11.16 -4.78 9.18
CA GLN A 75 9.78 -5.25 9.00
C GLN A 75 9.57 -6.03 7.71
N LEU A 76 10.24 -5.69 6.61
CA LEU A 76 9.93 -6.27 5.30
C LEU A 76 10.79 -7.49 4.95
N THR A 77 11.96 -7.65 5.60
CA THR A 77 12.89 -8.76 5.31
C THR A 77 12.92 -9.82 6.41
N GLU A 78 12.69 -9.45 7.67
CA GLU A 78 12.80 -10.41 8.77
C GLU A 78 11.71 -11.47 8.67
N ALA A 79 12.13 -12.73 8.58
CA ALA A 79 11.21 -13.85 8.45
C ALA A 79 10.16 -13.92 9.58
N ARG A 80 10.49 -13.38 10.77
CA ARG A 80 9.61 -13.30 11.94
C ARG A 80 8.54 -12.21 11.83
N SER A 81 8.80 -11.12 11.11
CA SER A 81 7.81 -10.07 10.91
C SER A 81 6.60 -10.60 10.09
N PRO A 82 5.37 -10.20 10.43
CA PRO A 82 4.20 -10.44 9.59
C PRO A 82 4.34 -9.89 8.17
N LEU A 83 5.17 -8.86 7.97
CA LEU A 83 5.39 -8.21 6.69
C LEU A 83 6.67 -8.69 5.98
N GLY A 84 7.41 -9.63 6.59
CA GLY A 84 8.72 -10.14 6.16
C GLY A 84 8.73 -10.97 4.88
N LEU A 85 8.13 -10.48 3.80
CA LEU A 85 7.87 -11.16 2.51
C LEU A 85 8.91 -10.86 1.44
N PHE A 86 9.81 -9.91 1.70
CA PHE A 86 10.72 -9.34 0.72
C PHE A 86 12.17 -9.75 1.03
N GLY A 87 13.03 -9.75 0.00
CA GLY A 87 14.47 -9.89 0.20
C GLY A 87 15.11 -8.55 0.52
N GLU A 88 16.29 -8.57 1.15
CA GLU A 88 17.08 -7.35 1.41
C GLU A 88 17.30 -6.53 0.14
N LYS A 89 17.62 -7.19 -0.97
CA LYS A 89 17.78 -6.54 -2.27
C LYS A 89 16.51 -5.82 -2.76
N ASP A 90 15.31 -6.30 -2.41
CA ASP A 90 14.07 -5.61 -2.79
C ASP A 90 13.94 -4.28 -2.03
N VAL A 91 14.35 -4.25 -0.75
CA VAL A 91 14.36 -3.05 0.10
C VAL A 91 15.48 -2.10 -0.34
N GLU A 92 16.70 -2.62 -0.56
CA GLU A 92 17.85 -1.84 -1.04
C GLU A 92 17.52 -1.10 -2.33
N GLU A 93 17.02 -1.80 -3.36
CA GLU A 93 16.61 -1.20 -4.62
C GLU A 93 15.53 -0.13 -4.45
N ALA A 94 14.58 -0.33 -3.53
CA ALA A 94 13.53 0.63 -3.24
C ALA A 94 14.11 1.91 -2.61
N LEU A 95 14.98 1.77 -1.61
CA LEU A 95 15.63 2.89 -0.95
C LEU A 95 16.56 3.68 -1.88
N GLU A 96 17.32 2.99 -2.74
CA GLU A 96 18.12 3.65 -3.78
C GLU A 96 17.25 4.41 -4.78
N THR A 97 16.10 3.83 -5.17
CA THR A 97 15.15 4.49 -6.07
C THR A 97 14.56 5.74 -5.44
N LEU A 98 14.30 5.74 -4.13
CA LEU A 98 13.80 6.92 -3.41
C LEU A 98 14.86 8.01 -3.21
N ARG A 99 16.15 7.73 -3.48
CA ARG A 99 17.23 8.73 -3.48
C ARG A 99 17.44 9.39 -4.85
N ASP A 100 16.76 8.92 -5.90
CA ASP A 100 16.90 9.42 -7.26
C ASP A 100 15.99 10.64 -7.49
N GLU A 101 16.48 11.83 -7.13
CA GLU A 101 15.73 13.09 -7.22
C GLU A 101 15.17 13.34 -8.63
N GLU A 102 16.01 13.28 -9.67
CA GLU A 102 15.60 13.52 -11.05
C GLU A 102 14.58 12.48 -11.51
N GLY A 103 14.82 11.19 -11.21
CA GLY A 103 13.89 10.12 -11.54
C GLY A 103 12.53 10.27 -10.85
N LEU A 104 12.50 10.76 -9.60
CA LEU A 104 11.26 11.04 -8.89
C LEU A 104 10.50 12.23 -9.49
N LYS A 105 11.20 13.31 -9.88
CA LYS A 105 10.57 14.46 -10.57
C LYS A 105 9.95 14.03 -11.89
N GLU A 106 10.67 13.27 -12.71
CA GLU A 106 10.14 12.72 -13.96
C GLU A 106 8.92 11.83 -13.71
N TYR A 107 9.01 10.97 -12.69
CA TYR A 107 7.94 10.06 -12.33
C TYR A 107 6.67 10.79 -11.89
N LEU A 108 6.77 11.75 -10.96
CA LEU A 108 5.62 12.53 -10.48
C LEU A 108 5.00 13.40 -11.59
N ASN A 109 5.82 13.90 -12.52
CA ASN A 109 5.30 14.61 -13.69
C ASN A 109 4.53 13.69 -14.64
N ASP A 110 4.96 12.45 -14.86
CA ASP A 110 4.18 11.47 -15.63
C ASP A 110 2.84 11.14 -14.95
N LEU A 111 2.83 11.07 -13.62
CA LEU A 111 1.61 10.84 -12.83
C LEU A 111 0.59 11.99 -12.88
N ARG A 112 0.91 13.13 -13.49
CA ARG A 112 -0.08 14.18 -13.77
C ARG A 112 -1.13 13.74 -14.80
N GLU A 113 -0.83 12.69 -15.56
CA GLU A 113 -1.74 12.07 -16.51
C GLU A 113 -2.08 10.64 -16.10
N VAL A 114 -3.36 10.25 -16.24
CA VAL A 114 -3.81 8.87 -16.00
C VAL A 114 -3.17 7.88 -16.98
N GLY A 115 -2.97 6.63 -16.57
CA GLY A 115 -2.53 5.55 -17.47
C GLY A 115 -1.02 5.34 -17.57
N HIS A 116 -0.28 5.59 -16.49
CA HIS A 116 1.17 5.35 -16.41
C HIS A 116 1.61 3.95 -16.90
N PRO A 117 0.97 2.83 -16.50
CA PRO A 117 1.35 1.49 -16.94
C PRO A 117 1.26 1.33 -18.48
N THR A 118 0.29 1.98 -19.11
CA THR A 118 0.12 1.93 -20.57
C THR A 118 1.25 2.69 -21.27
N ARG A 119 1.57 3.91 -20.80
CA ARG A 119 2.70 4.70 -21.34
C ARG A 119 4.06 4.02 -21.11
N GLY A 120 4.27 3.48 -19.91
CA GLY A 120 5.47 2.74 -19.51
C GLY A 120 5.59 1.33 -20.12
N ARG A 121 4.54 0.83 -20.76
CA ARG A 121 4.43 -0.55 -21.30
C ARG A 121 4.65 -1.60 -20.20
N GLU A 122 4.10 -1.35 -19.03
CA GLU A 122 4.17 -2.20 -17.83
C GLU A 122 3.06 -3.27 -17.84
N GLY A 123 2.94 -4.04 -16.75
CA GLY A 123 1.92 -5.08 -16.62
C GLY A 123 2.42 -6.49 -16.92
N ARG A 124 1.49 -7.41 -17.24
CA ARG A 124 1.81 -8.84 -17.41
C ARG A 124 2.69 -9.07 -18.63
N GLY A 125 3.95 -9.44 -18.39
CA GLY A 125 4.96 -9.59 -19.44
C GLY A 125 5.43 -8.27 -20.07
N GLY A 126 5.16 -7.14 -19.41
CA GLY A 126 5.61 -5.82 -19.82
C GLY A 126 7.06 -5.50 -19.44
N ARG A 127 7.39 -4.22 -19.43
CA ARG A 127 8.69 -3.67 -19.00
C ARG A 127 8.75 -3.43 -17.49
N GLY A 128 9.97 -3.36 -16.97
CA GLY A 128 10.25 -3.16 -15.55
C GLY A 128 10.63 -4.44 -14.81
N LYS A 129 10.66 -4.36 -13.48
CA LYS A 129 10.96 -5.50 -12.60
C LYS A 129 9.67 -6.12 -12.09
N THR A 130 9.75 -7.38 -11.66
CA THR A 130 8.58 -8.08 -11.11
C THR A 130 8.07 -7.34 -9.88
N LEU A 131 6.81 -6.96 -9.89
CA LEU A 131 6.14 -6.43 -8.72
C LEU A 131 5.80 -7.60 -7.80
N LYS A 132 6.60 -7.78 -6.75
CA LYS A 132 6.38 -8.79 -5.71
C LYS A 132 5.37 -8.20 -4.74
N LEU A 133 4.09 -8.46 -4.97
CA LEU A 133 3.07 -8.14 -3.99
C LEU A 133 2.41 -9.44 -3.53
N PRO A 134 2.12 -9.59 -2.23
CA PRO A 134 1.20 -10.62 -1.78
C PRO A 134 -0.19 -10.25 -2.30
N LEU A 135 -0.47 -10.58 -3.55
CA LEU A 135 -1.82 -10.52 -4.08
C LEU A 135 -2.64 -11.52 -3.28
N ILE A 136 -3.71 -11.05 -2.64
CA ILE A 136 -4.63 -11.87 -1.84
C ILE A 136 -4.96 -13.17 -2.60
N PRO A 137 -5.01 -14.33 -1.92
CA PRO A 137 -5.19 -15.66 -2.51
C PRO A 137 -6.54 -15.89 -3.25
N LEU A 138 -7.44 -14.90 -3.27
CA LEU A 138 -8.78 -14.98 -3.88
C LEU A 138 -8.92 -14.20 -5.19
N ALA A 139 -7.85 -13.66 -5.76
CA ALA A 139 -7.81 -13.45 -7.21
C ALA A 139 -7.84 -14.85 -7.87
N GLY A 140 -9.05 -15.36 -8.09
CA GLY A 140 -9.35 -16.67 -8.64
C GLY A 140 -8.47 -16.99 -9.84
N LYS A 141 -7.45 -17.82 -9.58
CA LYS A 141 -6.90 -18.72 -10.58
C LYS A 141 -6.24 -19.99 -10.02
N TYR A 142 -6.22 -20.22 -8.70
CA TYR A 142 -5.40 -21.28 -8.12
C TYR A 142 -6.00 -22.01 -6.91
N GLN A 143 -7.30 -22.23 -6.88
CA GLN A 143 -7.86 -23.33 -6.10
C GLN A 143 -8.81 -24.10 -7.00
N HIS A 144 -8.56 -25.40 -7.15
CA HIS A 144 -9.20 -26.39 -8.03
C HIS A 144 -8.60 -26.51 -9.45
N ARG A 145 -7.56 -27.38 -9.54
CA ARG A 145 -6.80 -27.79 -10.75
C ARG A 145 -5.99 -26.68 -11.41
N ASP A 146 -4.67 -26.83 -11.32
CA ASP A 146 -3.66 -25.94 -11.86
C ASP A 146 -3.73 -25.82 -13.39
N LEU A 147 -4.45 -24.83 -13.92
CA LEU A 147 -4.42 -24.48 -15.35
C LEU A 147 -3.04 -23.94 -15.80
N THR A 148 -2.13 -23.58 -14.89
CA THR A 148 -0.74 -23.23 -15.23
C THR A 148 0.21 -24.40 -15.40
N SER A 149 -0.22 -25.60 -15.01
CA SER A 149 0.45 -26.84 -15.44
C SER A 149 0.27 -27.12 -16.94
N THR A 150 -0.64 -26.40 -17.62
CA THR A 150 -0.78 -26.45 -19.06
C THR A 150 0.21 -25.45 -19.70
N PRO A 151 1.16 -25.89 -20.57
CA PRO A 151 2.18 -25.03 -21.17
C PRO A 151 1.61 -23.80 -21.90
N LYS A 152 0.35 -23.88 -22.34
CA LYS A 152 -0.37 -22.82 -23.06
C LYS A 152 -0.77 -21.63 -22.18
N PHE A 153 -0.71 -21.74 -20.85
CA PHE A 153 -1.18 -20.72 -19.90
C PHE A 153 -0.14 -20.31 -18.84
N ALA A 154 1.17 -20.43 -19.14
CA ALA A 154 2.22 -19.98 -18.22
C ALA A 154 1.98 -18.54 -17.75
N ALA A 155 1.79 -18.36 -16.43
CA ALA A 155 1.48 -17.06 -15.85
C ALA A 155 2.69 -16.12 -16.01
N LYS A 156 2.57 -15.11 -16.88
CA LYS A 156 3.57 -14.06 -16.99
C LYS A 156 3.54 -13.17 -15.76
N SER A 157 4.70 -12.90 -15.17
CA SER A 157 4.83 -11.98 -14.04
C SER A 157 4.35 -10.58 -14.40
N TYR A 158 3.73 -9.91 -13.43
CA TYR A 158 3.38 -8.49 -13.55
C TYR A 158 4.65 -7.66 -13.32
N LYS A 159 4.93 -6.74 -14.24
CA LYS A 159 6.11 -5.87 -14.21
C LYS A 159 5.70 -4.43 -13.94
N ALA A 160 6.49 -3.71 -13.16
CA ALA A 160 6.31 -2.29 -12.91
C ALA A 160 7.65 -1.52 -12.89
N CYS A 161 7.63 -0.20 -13.07
CA CYS A 161 8.84 0.62 -12.93
C CYS A 161 9.39 0.61 -11.50
N LYS A 162 10.63 1.10 -11.35
CA LYS A 162 11.31 1.15 -10.05
C LYS A 162 10.57 2.02 -9.04
N HIS A 163 10.02 3.17 -9.46
CA HIS A 163 9.31 4.10 -8.57
C HIS A 163 7.98 3.53 -8.08
N CYS A 164 7.18 2.92 -8.97
CA CYS A 164 5.97 2.19 -8.58
C CYS A 164 6.27 1.13 -7.51
N ARG A 165 7.33 0.34 -7.71
CA ARG A 165 7.75 -0.69 -6.72
C ARG A 165 8.15 -0.07 -5.39
N ALA A 166 8.97 0.97 -5.39
CA ALA A 166 9.50 1.58 -4.18
C ALA A 166 8.39 2.22 -3.33
N ILE A 167 7.52 3.02 -3.97
CA ILE A 167 6.40 3.69 -3.29
C ILE A 167 5.37 2.66 -2.81
N THR A 168 5.09 1.63 -3.60
CA THR A 168 4.22 0.52 -3.16
C THR A 168 4.80 -0.17 -1.92
N LEU A 169 6.12 -0.39 -1.87
CA LEU A 169 6.76 -1.05 -0.73
C LEU A 169 6.68 -0.18 0.54
N LEU A 170 6.84 1.13 0.39
CA LEU A 170 6.61 2.09 1.47
C LEU A 170 5.16 2.06 1.97
N GLY A 171 4.20 2.01 1.05
CA GLY A 171 2.79 1.82 1.38
C GLY A 171 2.51 0.52 2.10
N PHE A 172 3.13 -0.56 1.64
CA PHE A 172 3.03 -1.89 2.25
C PHE A 172 3.50 -1.87 3.70
N LEU A 173 4.60 -1.19 4.01
CA LEU A 173 5.08 -1.04 5.39
C LEU A 173 4.07 -0.30 6.28
N ASN A 174 3.38 0.71 5.74
CA ASN A 174 2.65 1.69 6.55
C ASN A 174 1.13 1.55 6.54
N SER A 175 0.56 0.70 5.68
CA SER A 175 -0.90 0.55 5.55
C SER A 175 -1.40 -0.88 5.58
N VAL A 176 -0.49 -1.84 5.72
CA VAL A 176 -0.84 -3.25 5.76
C VAL A 176 -0.94 -3.72 7.19
N TYR A 177 -2.10 -4.31 7.48
CA TYR A 177 -2.35 -5.05 8.68
C TYR A 177 -1.98 -6.52 8.44
N GLY A 178 -0.73 -6.84 8.77
CA GLY A 178 -0.15 -8.16 8.60
C GLY A 178 -0.36 -9.06 9.82
N VAL A 179 -0.69 -10.32 9.57
CA VAL A 179 -0.78 -11.37 10.60
C VAL A 179 -0.04 -12.59 10.12
N ARG A 180 0.80 -13.16 10.98
CA ARG A 180 1.41 -14.46 10.74
C ARG A 180 0.62 -15.57 11.42
N GLY A 181 0.12 -16.51 10.63
CA GLY A 181 -0.40 -17.80 11.09
C GLY A 181 0.67 -18.90 11.02
N ARG A 182 0.25 -20.14 11.27
CA ARG A 182 1.13 -21.32 11.20
C ARG A 182 1.37 -21.76 9.76
N GLU A 183 0.35 -21.66 8.92
CA GLU A 183 0.34 -22.13 7.53
C GLU A 183 0.57 -21.01 6.50
N GLY A 184 0.60 -19.75 6.94
CA GLY A 184 0.75 -18.63 6.02
C GLY A 184 0.71 -17.27 6.70
N ARG A 185 0.49 -16.24 5.89
CA ARG A 185 0.36 -14.85 6.33
C ARG A 185 -0.92 -14.27 5.75
N MET A 186 -1.65 -13.54 6.59
CA MET A 186 -2.79 -12.74 6.19
C MET A 186 -2.32 -11.30 6.07
N ILE A 187 -2.63 -10.68 4.95
CA ILE A 187 -2.24 -9.31 4.60
C ILE A 187 -3.53 -8.58 4.28
N ILE A 188 -3.82 -7.55 5.05
CA ILE A 188 -5.05 -6.75 4.90
C ILE A 188 -4.64 -5.33 4.53
N THR A 189 -5.22 -4.83 3.44
CA THR A 189 -5.09 -3.45 2.96
C THR A 189 -6.48 -2.90 2.77
N LEU A 190 -6.69 -1.63 3.09
CA LEU A 190 -8.01 -1.02 3.14
C LEU A 190 -8.17 0.00 2.00
N PRO A 191 -8.64 -0.43 0.82
CA PRO A 191 -9.09 0.51 -0.19
C PRO A 191 -10.38 1.19 0.26
N PHE A 192 -10.56 2.46 -0.11
CA PHE A 192 -11.80 3.19 0.11
C PHE A 192 -12.44 3.57 -1.23
N GLU A 193 -13.74 3.86 -1.20
CA GLU A 193 -14.48 4.55 -2.26
C GLU A 193 -14.82 5.96 -1.77
N GLY A 194 -15.13 6.88 -2.70
CA GLY A 194 -15.39 8.28 -2.36
C GLY A 194 -14.12 9.11 -2.26
N MET A 195 -14.15 10.12 -1.41
CA MET A 195 -13.09 11.10 -1.18
C MET A 195 -12.66 11.05 0.28
N VAL A 196 -11.37 11.17 0.56
CA VAL A 196 -10.85 11.34 1.93
C VAL A 196 -9.87 12.50 1.97
N GLU A 197 -9.78 13.15 3.11
CA GLU A 197 -8.89 14.28 3.36
C GLU A 197 -7.65 13.87 4.17
N ALA A 198 -6.72 14.81 4.41
CA ALA A 198 -5.46 14.53 5.11
C ALA A 198 -5.69 13.92 6.50
N ASP A 199 -6.73 14.37 7.20
CA ASP A 199 -7.09 13.90 8.55
C ASP A 199 -7.28 12.38 8.62
N PHE A 200 -7.91 11.79 7.60
CA PHE A 200 -8.07 10.34 7.52
C PHE A 200 -6.72 9.61 7.56
N PHE A 201 -5.73 10.11 6.81
CA PHE A 201 -4.41 9.50 6.76
C PHE A 201 -3.62 9.79 8.04
N SER A 202 -3.74 10.99 8.61
CA SER A 202 -3.15 11.34 9.90
C SER A 202 -3.65 10.40 11.00
N ASP A 203 -4.96 10.24 11.13
CA ASP A 203 -5.58 9.32 12.08
C ASP A 203 -5.16 7.87 11.80
N PHE A 204 -5.14 7.46 10.53
CA PHE A 204 -4.72 6.12 10.13
C PHE A 204 -3.25 5.83 10.51
N PHE A 205 -2.34 6.79 10.32
CA PHE A 205 -0.92 6.62 10.66
C PHE A 205 -0.63 6.79 12.15
N ALA A 206 -1.43 7.58 12.86
CA ALA A 206 -1.39 7.73 14.31
C ALA A 206 -2.02 6.52 15.01
N PHE A 207 -2.97 5.84 14.36
CA PHE A 207 -3.65 4.67 14.91
C PHE A 207 -2.64 3.60 15.29
N TYR A 208 -2.53 3.39 16.59
CA TYR A 208 -1.39 2.68 17.16
C TYR A 208 -1.56 1.16 17.01
N PRO A 209 -0.62 0.46 16.35
CA PRO A 209 -0.66 -1.00 16.15
C PRO A 209 -0.56 -1.83 17.44
N MET A 210 -0.42 -1.24 18.63
CA MET A 210 -0.29 -1.99 19.88
C MET A 210 -1.54 -2.84 20.18
N TYR A 211 -2.74 -2.34 19.88
CA TYR A 211 -3.95 -3.16 19.97
C TYR A 211 -3.97 -4.27 18.92
N TRP A 212 -3.39 -4.01 17.75
CA TRP A 212 -3.26 -4.99 16.67
C TRP A 212 -2.34 -6.15 17.04
N GLU A 213 -1.13 -5.84 17.52
CA GLU A 213 -0.17 -6.86 17.95
C GLU A 213 -0.72 -7.68 19.11
N GLN A 214 -1.27 -7.03 20.14
CA GLN A 214 -1.88 -7.73 21.29
C GLN A 214 -3.07 -8.60 20.88
N PHE A 215 -3.96 -8.10 20.02
CA PHE A 215 -5.12 -8.84 19.55
C PHE A 215 -4.71 -10.08 18.75
N PHE A 216 -3.74 -9.95 17.84
CA PHE A 216 -3.27 -11.10 17.06
C PHE A 216 -2.36 -12.04 17.84
N ASP A 217 -1.62 -11.54 18.82
CA ASP A 217 -0.90 -12.39 19.77
C ASP A 217 -1.89 -13.25 20.56
N GLU A 218 -3.00 -12.67 21.00
CA GLU A 218 -4.08 -13.41 21.65
C GLU A 218 -4.73 -14.42 20.69
N LEU A 219 -5.11 -14.03 19.47
CA LEU A 219 -5.65 -14.96 18.48
C LEU A 219 -4.65 -16.09 18.14
N ARG A 220 -3.35 -15.79 18.11
CA ARG A 220 -2.28 -16.79 17.92
C ARG A 220 -2.20 -17.73 19.12
N ARG A 221 -2.27 -17.18 20.34
CA ARG A 221 -2.27 -17.95 21.60
C ARG A 221 -3.42 -18.94 21.65
N VAL A 222 -4.62 -18.52 21.26
CA VAL A 222 -5.82 -19.38 21.22
C VAL A 222 -5.96 -20.20 19.93
N ARG A 223 -4.97 -20.15 19.02
CA ARG A 223 -4.93 -20.87 17.74
C ARG A 223 -6.10 -20.56 16.79
N LEU A 224 -6.69 -19.38 16.92
CA LEU A 224 -7.82 -18.95 16.09
C LEU A 224 -7.37 -18.25 14.81
N VAL A 225 -6.13 -17.73 14.71
CA VAL A 225 -5.64 -17.08 13.48
C VAL A 225 -5.75 -18.00 12.25
N ASP A 226 -5.49 -19.30 12.41
CA ASP A 226 -5.58 -20.27 11.31
C ASP A 226 -7.03 -20.75 11.04
N GLN A 227 -7.99 -20.39 11.89
CA GLN A 227 -9.40 -20.83 11.82
C GLN A 227 -10.36 -19.71 11.46
N VAL A 228 -9.97 -18.45 11.67
CA VAL A 228 -10.79 -17.28 11.37
C VAL A 228 -10.84 -17.08 9.85
N PRO A 229 -12.02 -17.10 9.22
CA PRO A 229 -12.15 -16.74 7.82
C PRO A 229 -11.59 -15.33 7.58
N ILE A 230 -10.85 -15.13 6.49
CA ILE A 230 -10.20 -13.84 6.20
C ILE A 230 -11.19 -12.67 6.25
N ARG A 231 -12.41 -12.87 5.75
CA ARG A 231 -13.49 -11.86 5.80
C ARG A 231 -13.84 -11.45 7.22
N THR A 232 -13.89 -12.41 8.15
CA THR A 232 -14.12 -12.15 9.57
C THR A 232 -12.95 -11.38 10.17
N ALA A 233 -11.71 -11.77 9.86
CA ALA A 233 -10.54 -11.03 10.30
C ALA A 233 -10.55 -9.59 9.78
N THR A 234 -10.94 -9.37 8.52
CA THR A 234 -11.11 -8.04 7.92
C THR A 234 -12.16 -7.20 8.63
N TYR A 235 -13.33 -7.76 8.94
CA TYR A 235 -14.33 -7.04 9.73
C TYR A 235 -13.85 -6.75 11.15
N ILE A 236 -13.04 -7.62 11.75
CA ILE A 236 -12.42 -7.35 13.03
C ILE A 236 -11.45 -6.16 12.91
N VAL A 237 -10.59 -6.11 11.89
CA VAL A 237 -9.71 -4.95 11.62
C VAL A 237 -10.52 -3.68 11.56
N ILE A 238 -11.58 -3.70 10.74
CA ILE A 238 -12.49 -2.57 10.55
C ILE A 238 -13.11 -2.13 11.88
N SER A 239 -13.51 -3.08 12.73
CA SER A 239 -14.11 -2.80 14.03
C SER A 239 -13.13 -2.32 15.11
N LEU A 240 -11.82 -2.55 14.90
CA LEU A 240 -10.78 -2.12 15.84
C LEU A 240 -10.35 -0.66 15.60
N PHE A 241 -10.69 -0.08 14.45
CA PHE A 241 -10.48 1.35 14.25
C PHE A 241 -11.27 2.16 15.26
N SER A 242 -10.66 3.25 15.75
CA SER A 242 -11.34 4.18 16.66
C SER A 242 -12.61 4.73 16.01
N GLY A 243 -13.57 5.14 16.83
CA GLY A 243 -14.74 5.89 16.37
C GLY A 243 -14.32 7.07 15.49
N ASP A 244 -13.20 7.72 15.82
CA ASP A 244 -12.64 8.85 15.08
C ASP A 244 -12.31 8.52 13.62
N LEU A 245 -11.73 7.34 13.30
CA LEU A 245 -11.44 6.99 11.90
C LEU A 245 -12.74 6.65 11.13
N ILE A 246 -13.71 6.03 11.80
CA ILE A 246 -15.04 5.76 11.22
C ILE A 246 -15.78 7.08 10.98
N ASP A 247 -15.66 8.04 11.90
CA ASP A 247 -16.26 9.37 11.82
C ASP A 247 -15.58 10.21 10.74
N ALA A 248 -14.25 10.17 10.62
CA ALA A 248 -13.49 10.82 9.55
C ALA A 248 -13.90 10.30 8.17
N MET A 249 -14.08 8.99 8.03
CA MET A 249 -14.60 8.39 6.80
C MET A 249 -16.06 8.77 6.51
N THR A 250 -16.91 8.77 7.54
CA THR A 250 -18.32 9.14 7.41
C THR A 250 -18.47 10.60 7.01
N GLY A 251 -17.68 11.49 7.61
CA GLY A 251 -17.60 12.91 7.27
C GLY A 251 -17.10 13.19 5.86
N ALA A 252 -16.26 12.29 5.32
CA ALA A 252 -15.72 12.40 3.96
C ALA A 252 -16.59 11.71 2.88
N GLU A 253 -17.76 11.17 3.23
CA GLU A 253 -18.60 10.33 2.35
C GLU A 253 -17.84 9.11 1.76
N ALA A 254 -16.81 8.63 2.48
CA ALA A 254 -15.98 7.51 2.06
C ALA A 254 -16.50 6.19 2.61
N GLY A 255 -16.36 5.12 1.81
CA GLY A 255 -16.84 3.79 2.18
C GLY A 255 -15.81 2.69 1.91
N TRP A 256 -15.73 1.71 2.82
CA TRP A 256 -14.94 0.48 2.63
C TRP A 256 -15.73 -0.62 1.91
N HIS A 257 -16.65 -0.27 1.02
CA HIS A 257 -17.53 -1.25 0.36
C HIS A 257 -16.76 -2.19 -0.58
N SER A 258 -15.60 -1.77 -1.09
CA SER A 258 -14.72 -2.59 -1.91
C SER A 258 -13.95 -3.70 -1.17
N ILE A 259 -14.18 -3.87 0.13
CA ILE A 259 -13.56 -4.88 1.00
C ILE A 259 -14.37 -6.20 1.04
N GLY A 260 -15.50 -6.27 0.32
CA GLY A 260 -16.43 -7.41 0.28
C GLY A 260 -16.31 -8.30 -0.95
#